data_AF-A0A7C7C4F6-F1
#
_entry.id   AF-A0A7C7C4F6-F1
#
_cell.length_a   1.000
_cell.length_b   1.000
_cell.length_c   1.000
_cell.angle_alpha   90.00
_cell.angle_beta   90.00
_cell.angle_gamma   90.00
#
_symmetry.space_group_name_H-M   'P 1'
#
loop_
_entity.id
_entity.type
_entity.pdbx_description
1 polymer ?
#
loop_
_entity_poly.entity_id
_entity_poly.type
_entity_poly.pdbx_seq_one_letter_code
_entity_poly.pdbx_strand_id
1 'polypeptide(L)'
;MSDEKVEDVNLEELAKADLEGQEEITEGIKFTAIEQKAHDQGWKPEDQFEGDAGNWKSAKEYVNDGKWIKQLNEVKQTMSDQKVSFDSQIVNLNKYHKATKEAEIKKLKDGQREATKVSDLDTYDKNQEEIDKLEKEEPV
;
A
#
# COMPACT_ATOMS: atom_id res chain seq x y z
N MET A 1 17.74 -59.63 22.13
CA MET A 1 16.44 -59.33 21.51
C MET A 1 15.98 -58.04 22.17
N SER A 2 15.88 -56.89 21.52
CA SER A 2 15.52 -56.59 20.13
C SER A 2 16.13 -55.22 19.79
N ASP A 3 16.91 -55.10 18.72
CA ASP A 3 16.48 -54.61 17.40
C ASP A 3 15.66 -53.32 17.45
N GLU A 4 16.37 -52.19 17.50
CA GLU A 4 15.86 -50.86 17.19
C GLU A 4 16.11 -50.61 15.70
N LYS A 5 15.12 -50.95 14.86
CA LYS A 5 15.11 -50.60 13.45
C LYS A 5 14.58 -49.18 13.29
N VAL A 6 15.46 -48.30 12.87
CA VAL A 6 15.14 -46.97 12.34
C VAL A 6 14.33 -47.19 11.06
N GLU A 7 13.07 -46.77 11.05
CA GLU A 7 12.24 -46.76 9.84
C GLU A 7 12.67 -45.60 8.95
N ASP A 8 13.29 -45.94 7.82
CA ASP A 8 13.55 -45.02 6.72
C ASP A 8 12.22 -44.42 6.23
N VAL A 9 12.01 -43.14 6.49
CA VAL A 9 10.89 -42.40 5.90
C VAL A 9 11.17 -42.21 4.41
N ASN A 10 10.44 -42.95 3.59
CA ASN A 10 10.51 -42.89 2.14
C ASN A 10 10.04 -41.52 1.63
N LEU A 11 10.98 -40.66 1.20
CA LEU A 11 10.71 -39.31 0.68
C LEU A 11 9.86 -39.29 -0.61
N GLU A 12 9.66 -40.42 -1.29
CA GLU A 12 8.81 -40.53 -2.48
C GLU A 12 7.30 -40.53 -2.15
N GLU A 13 6.93 -40.79 -0.90
CA GLU A 13 5.52 -40.96 -0.49
C GLU A 13 4.84 -39.62 -0.14
N LEU A 14 5.63 -38.60 0.25
CA LEU A 14 5.13 -37.23 0.48
C LEU A 14 4.80 -36.46 -0.82
N ALA A 15 5.27 -36.92 -1.97
CA ALA A 15 4.96 -36.30 -3.27
C ALA A 15 3.66 -36.84 -3.92
N LYS A 16 3.11 -37.95 -3.40
CA LYS A 16 1.85 -38.54 -3.90
C LYS A 16 0.60 -38.14 -3.11
N ALA A 17 0.77 -37.51 -1.95
CA ALA A 17 -0.34 -37.11 -1.07
C ALA A 17 -1.06 -35.82 -1.50
N ASP A 18 -0.57 -35.11 -2.51
CA ASP A 18 -1.18 -33.85 -3.01
C ASP A 18 -2.24 -34.09 -4.12
N LEU A 19 -2.65 -35.36 -4.30
CA LEU A 19 -3.65 -35.81 -5.29
C LEU A 19 -4.79 -36.62 -4.67
N GLU A 20 -5.16 -36.36 -3.41
CA GLU A 20 -6.43 -36.84 -2.87
C GLU A 20 -7.46 -35.70 -2.88
N GLY A 21 -8.07 -35.55 -4.05
CA GLY A 21 -9.19 -34.64 -4.28
C GLY A 21 -10.42 -35.07 -3.51
N GLN A 22 -11.00 -34.12 -2.78
CA GLN A 22 -12.38 -34.20 -2.32
C GLN A 22 -13.27 -33.82 -3.51
N GLU A 23 -13.86 -34.81 -4.18
CA GLU A 23 -14.95 -34.63 -5.14
C GLU A 23 -16.23 -34.29 -4.34
N GLU A 24 -16.67 -33.03 -4.37
CA GLU A 24 -17.99 -32.67 -3.86
C GLU A 24 -19.02 -32.73 -5.00
N ILE A 25 -20.07 -33.50 -4.77
CA ILE A 25 -21.03 -33.94 -5.79
C ILE A 25 -22.15 -32.90 -5.88
N THR A 26 -22.10 -32.04 -6.89
CA THR A 26 -23.29 -31.36 -7.42
C THR A 26 -23.59 -31.97 -8.79
N GLU A 27 -24.87 -32.28 -9.03
CA GLU A 27 -25.37 -33.22 -10.03
C GLU A 27 -24.58 -33.27 -11.36
N GLY A 28 -23.83 -34.36 -11.56
CA GLY A 28 -23.42 -34.86 -12.88
C GLY A 28 -22.07 -34.39 -13.44
N ILE A 29 -21.41 -33.38 -12.89
CA ILE A 29 -20.13 -32.88 -13.41
C ILE A 29 -19.03 -33.08 -12.35
N LYS A 30 -18.06 -33.95 -12.63
CA LYS A 30 -16.86 -34.08 -11.81
C LYS A 30 -15.91 -32.92 -12.13
N PHE A 31 -15.78 -31.98 -11.21
CA PHE A 31 -14.81 -30.89 -11.35
C PHE A 31 -13.40 -31.35 -11.00
N THR A 32 -12.42 -30.93 -11.79
CA THR A 32 -11.02 -30.97 -11.39
C THR A 32 -10.76 -29.98 -10.25
N ALA A 33 -9.68 -30.16 -9.48
CA ALA A 33 -9.35 -29.28 -8.36
C ALA A 33 -9.27 -27.78 -8.74
N ILE A 34 -8.85 -27.46 -9.97
CA ILE A 34 -8.80 -26.08 -10.48
C ILE A 34 -10.20 -25.55 -10.81
N GLU A 35 -11.07 -26.39 -11.37
CA GLU A 35 -12.46 -26.02 -11.67
C GLU A 35 -13.28 -25.83 -10.39
N GLN A 36 -13.07 -26.66 -9.37
CA GLN A 36 -13.69 -26.46 -8.06
C GLN A 36 -13.29 -25.11 -7.47
N LYS A 37 -11.98 -24.81 -7.48
CA LYS A 37 -11.46 -23.53 -6.99
C LYS A 37 -11.97 -22.32 -7.79
N ALA A 38 -12.16 -22.48 -9.10
CA ALA A 38 -12.75 -21.45 -9.94
C ALA A 38 -14.25 -21.27 -9.60
N HIS A 39 -14.96 -22.38 -9.45
CA HIS A 39 -16.38 -22.43 -9.11
C HIS A 39 -16.67 -21.77 -7.76
N ASP A 40 -15.84 -22.02 -6.75
CA ASP A 40 -15.90 -21.35 -5.44
C ASP A 40 -15.69 -19.83 -5.54
N GLN A 41 -15.02 -19.36 -6.60
CA GLN A 41 -14.82 -17.94 -6.93
C GLN A 41 -15.90 -17.39 -7.89
N GLY A 42 -16.98 -18.14 -8.13
CA GLY A 42 -18.12 -17.73 -8.97
C GLY A 42 -17.96 -18.02 -10.46
N TRP A 43 -16.96 -18.81 -10.85
CA TRP A 43 -16.85 -19.31 -12.22
C TRP A 43 -17.96 -20.33 -12.51
N LYS A 44 -18.50 -20.31 -13.73
CA LYS A 44 -19.45 -21.30 -14.20
C LYS A 44 -18.86 -22.05 -15.40
N PRO A 45 -19.11 -23.36 -15.54
CA PRO A 45 -18.75 -24.09 -16.75
C PRO A 45 -19.52 -23.56 -17.97
N GLU A 46 -19.02 -23.85 -19.18
CA GLU A 46 -19.49 -23.23 -20.43
C GLU A 46 -20.99 -23.44 -20.69
N ASP A 47 -21.52 -24.61 -20.33
CA ASP A 47 -22.92 -24.99 -20.44
C ASP A 47 -23.84 -24.23 -19.46
N GLN A 48 -23.28 -23.73 -18.36
CA GLN A 48 -24.00 -22.98 -17.33
C GLN A 48 -23.69 -21.47 -17.38
N PHE A 49 -22.84 -21.04 -18.31
CA PHE A 49 -22.49 -19.63 -18.46
C PHE A 49 -23.57 -18.87 -19.23
N GLU A 50 -24.26 -17.97 -18.54
CA GLU A 50 -25.38 -17.18 -19.09
C GLU A 50 -24.93 -15.96 -19.91
N GLY A 51 -23.63 -15.75 -20.09
CA GLY A 51 -23.06 -14.64 -20.84
C GLY A 51 -22.83 -14.94 -22.33
N ASP A 52 -22.18 -14.01 -23.02
CA ASP A 52 -21.71 -14.26 -24.38
C ASP A 52 -20.60 -15.34 -24.35
N ALA A 53 -20.80 -16.42 -25.10
CA ALA A 53 -19.88 -17.56 -25.16
C ALA A 53 -18.44 -17.14 -25.53
N GLY A 54 -18.27 -16.06 -26.30
CA GLY A 54 -16.95 -15.51 -26.64
C GLY A 54 -16.18 -14.90 -25.46
N ASN A 55 -16.86 -14.60 -24.35
CA ASN A 55 -16.26 -14.05 -23.12
C ASN A 55 -16.08 -15.10 -22.02
N TRP A 56 -16.50 -16.34 -22.25
CA TRP A 56 -16.25 -17.43 -21.32
C TRP A 56 -14.75 -17.74 -21.26
N LYS A 57 -14.25 -18.01 -20.06
CA LYS A 57 -12.83 -18.29 -19.81
C LYS A 57 -12.69 -19.66 -19.19
N SER A 58 -11.58 -20.35 -19.46
CA SER A 58 -11.28 -21.59 -18.76
C SER A 58 -11.08 -21.36 -17.26
N ALA A 59 -11.32 -22.38 -16.43
CA ALA A 59 -11.14 -22.29 -14.97
C ALA A 59 -9.74 -21.82 -14.58
N LYS A 60 -8.71 -22.27 -15.31
CA LYS A 60 -7.31 -21.86 -15.10
C LYS A 60 -7.11 -20.37 -15.37
N GLU A 61 -7.65 -19.85 -16.46
CA GLU A 61 -7.58 -18.42 -16.81
C GLU A 61 -8.36 -17.58 -15.80
N TYR A 62 -9.57 -18.01 -15.40
CA TYR A 62 -10.39 -17.31 -14.42
C TYR A 62 -9.70 -17.17 -13.06
N VAL A 63 -9.11 -18.27 -12.55
CA VAL A 63 -8.39 -18.25 -11.26
C VAL A 63 -7.14 -17.38 -11.33
N ASN A 64 -6.41 -17.42 -12.45
CA ASN A 64 -5.23 -16.58 -12.66
C ASN A 64 -5.61 -15.10 -12.75
N ASP A 65 -6.66 -14.77 -13.51
CA ASP A 65 -7.19 -13.41 -13.63
C ASP A 65 -7.69 -12.89 -12.29
N GLY A 66 -8.40 -13.70 -11.52
CA GLY A 66 -8.86 -13.36 -10.16
C GLY A 66 -7.69 -13.03 -9.23
N LYS A 67 -6.61 -13.81 -9.28
CA LYS A 67 -5.38 -13.53 -8.51
C LYS A 67 -4.73 -12.22 -8.94
N TRP A 68 -4.63 -11.97 -10.24
CA TRP A 68 -4.05 -10.73 -10.76
C TRP A 68 -4.90 -9.50 -10.43
N ILE A 69 -6.21 -9.59 -10.56
CA ILE A 69 -7.15 -8.51 -10.19
C ILE A 69 -7.04 -8.20 -8.70
N LYS A 70 -6.93 -9.23 -7.84
CA LYS A 70 -6.71 -9.03 -6.40
C LYS A 70 -5.41 -8.26 -6.14
N GLN A 71 -4.30 -8.70 -6.74
CA GLN A 71 -3.01 -8.00 -6.63
C GLN A 71 -3.08 -6.57 -7.16
N LEU A 72 -3.74 -6.34 -8.28
CA LEU A 72 -3.93 -5.01 -8.84
C LEU A 72 -4.72 -4.09 -7.88
N ASN A 73 -5.77 -4.62 -7.24
CA ASN A 73 -6.55 -3.87 -6.27
C ASN A 73 -5.72 -3.55 -5.02
N GLU A 74 -4.90 -4.48 -4.54
CA GLU A 74 -3.96 -4.23 -3.43
C GLU A 74 -2.94 -3.13 -3.78
N VAL A 75 -2.39 -3.15 -5.00
CA VAL A 75 -1.47 -2.11 -5.48
C VAL A 75 -2.18 -0.76 -5.61
N LYS A 76 -3.41 -0.72 -6.15
CA LYS A 76 -4.22 0.51 -6.24
C LYS A 76 -4.50 1.10 -4.87
N GLN A 77 -4.87 0.26 -3.91
CA GLN A 77 -5.08 0.69 -2.53
C GLN A 77 -3.79 1.27 -1.93
N THR A 78 -2.68 0.56 -2.08
CA THR A 78 -1.36 1.02 -1.61
C THR A 78 -0.98 2.37 -2.21
N MET A 79 -1.18 2.57 -3.52
CA MET A 79 -0.92 3.84 -4.21
C MET A 79 -1.82 4.96 -3.69
N SER A 80 -3.10 4.67 -3.42
CA SER A 80 -4.03 5.64 -2.83
C SER A 80 -3.56 6.05 -1.43
N ASP A 81 -3.18 5.08 -0.59
CA ASP A 81 -2.71 5.33 0.77
C ASP A 81 -1.39 6.13 0.78
N GLN A 82 -0.48 5.82 -0.14
CA GLN A 82 0.76 6.58 -0.35
C GLN A 82 0.46 8.03 -0.74
N LYS A 83 -0.47 8.26 -1.69
CA LYS A 83 -0.87 9.60 -2.08
C LYS A 83 -1.40 10.40 -0.89
N VAL A 84 -2.32 9.82 -0.12
CA VAL A 84 -2.87 10.47 1.08
C VAL A 84 -1.78 10.78 2.11
N SER A 85 -0.81 9.87 2.28
CA SER A 85 0.35 10.09 3.15
C SER A 85 1.21 11.27 2.69
N PHE A 86 1.51 11.37 1.40
CA PHE A 86 2.27 12.50 0.85
C PHE A 86 1.53 13.83 0.98
N ASP A 87 0.24 13.85 0.66
CA ASP A 87 -0.60 15.06 0.81
C ASP A 87 -0.60 15.52 2.28
N SER A 88 -0.72 14.60 3.24
CA SER A 88 -0.63 14.88 4.67
C SER A 88 0.75 15.40 5.09
N GLN A 89 1.83 14.83 4.56
CA GLN A 89 3.18 15.29 4.82
C GLN A 89 3.40 16.71 4.33
N ILE A 90 2.95 17.06 3.12
CA ILE A 90 3.03 18.42 2.57
C ILE A 90 2.30 19.41 3.49
N VAL A 91 1.08 19.08 3.91
CA VAL A 91 0.30 19.93 4.83
C VAL A 91 1.05 20.14 6.16
N ASN A 92 1.66 19.08 6.71
CA ASN A 92 2.39 19.18 7.97
C ASN A 92 3.70 19.95 7.83
N LEU A 93 4.43 19.77 6.73
CA LEU A 93 5.62 20.55 6.40
C LEU A 93 5.27 22.03 6.32
N ASN A 94 4.20 22.39 5.62
CA ASN A 94 3.76 23.79 5.52
C ASN A 94 3.37 24.39 6.86
N LYS A 95 2.72 23.62 7.74
CA LYS A 95 2.45 24.06 9.12
C LYS A 95 3.74 24.27 9.91
N TYR A 96 4.71 23.37 9.80
CA TYR A 96 6.00 23.48 10.47
C TYR A 96 6.82 24.67 9.96
N HIS A 97 6.90 24.85 8.64
CA HIS A 97 7.55 26.00 8.00
C HIS A 97 6.93 27.32 8.48
N LYS A 98 5.59 27.41 8.48
CA LYS A 98 4.88 28.59 8.99
C LYS A 98 5.20 28.87 10.46
N ALA A 99 5.10 27.86 11.33
CA ALA A 99 5.38 28.03 12.76
C ALA A 99 6.83 28.44 13.03
N THR A 100 7.78 27.88 12.27
CA THR A 100 9.21 28.20 12.39
C THR A 100 9.50 29.63 11.93
N LYS A 101 8.92 30.03 10.78
CA LYS A 101 9.01 31.39 10.26
C LYS A 101 8.43 32.41 11.25
N GLU A 102 7.25 32.13 11.82
CA GLU A 102 6.63 33.00 12.84
C GLU A 102 7.51 33.14 14.09
N ALA A 103 8.14 32.05 14.55
CA ALA A 103 9.03 32.06 15.70
C ALA A 103 10.31 32.88 15.43
N GLU A 104 10.93 32.73 14.26
CA GLU A 104 12.14 33.46 13.90
C GLU A 104 11.84 34.96 13.69
N ILE A 105 10.74 35.31 13.01
CA ILE A 105 10.29 36.71 12.88
C ILE A 105 10.06 37.32 14.26
N LYS A 106 9.43 36.59 15.18
CA LYS A 106 9.23 37.08 16.55
C LYS A 106 10.57 37.37 17.24
N LYS A 107 11.54 36.46 17.13
CA LYS A 107 12.88 36.64 17.69
C LYS A 107 13.62 37.85 17.09
N LEU A 108 13.53 38.04 15.77
CA LEU A 108 14.10 39.21 15.09
C LEU A 108 13.45 40.52 15.56
N LYS A 109 12.11 40.53 15.72
CA LYS A 109 11.38 41.68 16.28
C LYS A 109 11.76 41.97 17.72
N ASP A 110 11.97 40.94 18.54
CA ASP A 110 12.48 41.09 19.91
C ASP A 110 13.90 41.70 19.88
N GLY A 111 14.76 41.28 18.94
CA GLY A 111 16.08 41.88 18.69
C GLY A 111 16.03 43.35 18.25
N GLN A 112 15.10 43.73 17.37
CA GLN A 112 14.87 45.13 16.98
C GLN A 112 14.49 46.02 18.16
N ARG A 113 13.67 45.50 19.09
CA ARG A 113 13.31 46.24 20.31
C ARG A 113 14.52 46.51 21.18
N GLU A 114 15.42 45.54 21.34
CA GLU A 114 16.67 45.74 22.10
C GLU A 114 17.61 46.72 21.38
N ALA A 115 17.79 46.59 20.07
CA ALA A 115 18.60 47.50 19.26
C ALA A 115 18.12 48.96 19.39
N THR A 116 16.80 49.16 19.39
CA THR A 116 16.17 50.49 19.59
C THR A 116 16.52 51.09 20.95
N LYS A 117 16.57 50.29 22.02
CA LYS A 117 16.90 50.78 23.37
C LYS A 117 18.33 51.32 23.47
N VAL A 118 19.25 50.74 22.72
CA VAL A 118 20.67 51.14 22.70
C VAL A 118 21.02 52.05 21.52
N SER A 119 20.03 52.48 20.72
CA SER A 119 20.21 53.28 19.50
C SER A 119 21.16 52.64 18.48
N ASP A 120 21.19 51.30 18.44
CA ASP A 120 21.94 50.53 17.43
C ASP A 120 21.08 50.37 16.17
N LEU A 121 21.20 51.35 15.26
CA LEU A 121 20.45 51.37 14.01
C LEU A 121 20.93 50.28 13.04
N ASP A 122 22.22 49.94 13.04
CA ASP A 122 22.78 48.92 12.15
C ASP A 122 22.17 47.54 12.44
N THR A 123 22.01 47.18 13.71
CA THR A 123 21.35 45.93 14.10
C THR A 123 19.85 45.95 13.78
N TYR A 124 19.20 47.11 13.93
CA TYR A 124 17.79 47.25 13.58
C TYR A 124 17.54 47.00 12.10
N ASP A 125 18.32 47.64 11.23
CA ASP A 125 18.17 47.55 9.78
C ASP A 125 18.46 46.12 9.28
N LYS A 126 19.51 45.47 9.79
CA LYS A 126 19.81 44.06 9.49
C LYS A 126 18.68 43.11 9.87
N ASN A 127 18.10 43.31 11.06
CA ASN A 127 16.97 42.49 11.49
C ASN A 127 15.73 42.74 10.63
N GLN A 128 15.53 43.99 10.16
CA GLN A 128 14.42 44.31 9.25
C GLN A 128 14.60 43.64 7.89
N GLU A 129 15.80 43.66 7.33
CA GLU A 129 16.11 42.99 6.06
C GLU A 129 15.84 41.48 6.13
N GLU A 130 16.21 40.81 7.23
CA GLU A 130 15.96 39.37 7.38
C GLU A 130 14.46 39.08 7.61
N ILE A 131 13.72 39.95 8.30
CA ILE A 131 12.25 39.83 8.39
C ILE A 131 11.63 39.94 7.00
N ASP A 132 12.00 40.95 6.21
CA ASP A 132 11.45 41.16 4.87
C ASP A 132 11.74 39.99 3.93
N LYS A 133 12.92 39.37 4.08
CA LYS A 133 13.30 38.16 3.36
C LYS A 133 12.45 36.97 3.79
N LEU A 134 12.34 36.72 5.09
CA LEU A 134 11.53 35.63 5.62
C LEU A 134 10.06 35.80 5.22
N GLU A 135 9.50 37.01 5.24
CA GLU A 135 8.12 37.29 4.85
C GLU A 135 7.83 36.93 3.38
N LYS A 136 8.81 37.13 2.50
CA LYS A 136 8.73 36.78 1.06
C LYS A 136 8.88 35.29 0.75
N GLU A 137 9.36 34.47 1.68
CA GLU A 137 9.43 33.01 1.48
C GLU A 137 8.02 32.39 1.47
N GLU A 138 7.69 31.70 0.38
CA GLU A 138 6.43 30.96 0.22
C GLU A 138 6.55 29.52 0.77
N PRO A 139 5.46 28.95 1.32
CA PRO A 139 5.40 27.53 1.68
C PRO A 139 5.43 26.63 0.42
N VAL A 140 5.78 25.35 0.62
CA VAL A 140 6.02 24.35 -0.45
C VAL A 140 4.72 23.68 -0.93
#